data_AF-A0A7X3PTV7-F1
#
_entry.id   AF-A0A7X3PTV7-F1
#
_cell.length_a   1.000
_cell.length_b   1.000
_cell.length_c   1.000
_cell.angle_alpha   90.00
_cell.angle_beta   90.00
_cell.angle_gamma   90.00
#
_symmetry.space_group_name_H-M   'P 1'
#
loop_
_entity.id
_entity.type
_entity.pdbx_description
1 polymer ?
#
loop_
_entity_poly.entity_id
_entity_poly.type
_entity_poly.pdbx_seq_one_letter_code
_entity_poly.pdbx_strand_id
1 'polypeptide(L)'
;MHTYQQKGIIVKRLTTALILGLAGLFVAVSPTVAQSPETTASEVVDRETLQAFVEGARAWSATFTDPNDFVPYTTTISTEGAWKHGNTYLILMQPNGTVLFHAGDPNANGKYLNDIEDARGNKVVQALIEAANAGGGFVEYYWDDPAQEGDEDTPKIAYATSYTSGTTGTPIILIGGYYQEVAQAGFPPLDPSLVPMPEVTAADVVDRETLKAYVQGAMGSFITLLD
;
A
#
# COMPACT_ATOMS: atom_id res chain seq x y z
N MET A 1 -74.86 39.55 -47.36
CA MET A 1 -74.60 40.17 -46.04
C MET A 1 -73.61 39.29 -45.30
N HIS A 2 -72.55 39.91 -44.79
CA HIS A 2 -71.27 39.30 -44.39
C HIS A 2 -71.36 38.19 -43.34
N THR A 3 -70.68 37.07 -43.62
CA THR A 3 -70.37 36.01 -42.66
C THR A 3 -69.09 36.34 -41.90
N TYR A 4 -69.15 36.20 -40.58
CA TYR A 4 -68.13 36.49 -39.58
C TYR A 4 -66.99 35.44 -39.63
N GLN A 5 -65.73 35.89 -39.66
CA GLN A 5 -64.55 35.04 -39.43
C GLN A 5 -63.68 35.71 -38.36
N GLN A 6 -63.84 35.28 -37.10
CA GLN A 6 -62.91 35.58 -36.02
C GLN A 6 -61.70 34.63 -36.12
N LYS A 7 -60.53 35.17 -36.42
CA LYS A 7 -59.24 34.47 -36.22
C LYS A 7 -58.76 34.72 -34.80
N GLY A 8 -58.62 33.65 -34.03
CA GLY A 8 -58.10 33.68 -32.66
C GLY A 8 -56.63 34.10 -32.62
N ILE A 9 -56.32 35.03 -31.72
CA ILE A 9 -54.95 35.42 -31.36
C ILE A 9 -54.54 34.54 -30.19
N ILE A 10 -53.64 33.58 -30.42
CA ILE A 10 -52.97 32.81 -29.35
C ILE A 10 -51.66 33.53 -29.03
N VAL A 11 -51.60 34.14 -27.85
CA VAL A 11 -50.39 34.71 -27.26
C VAL A 11 -49.55 33.56 -26.69
N LYS A 12 -48.43 33.22 -27.33
CA LYS A 12 -47.41 32.33 -26.72
C LYS A 12 -46.32 33.19 -26.06
N ARG A 13 -46.17 32.96 -24.77
CA ARG A 13 -45.27 33.65 -23.82
C ARG A 13 -43.80 33.36 -24.16
N LEU A 14 -42.96 34.39 -24.07
CA LEU A 14 -41.50 34.26 -24.01
C LEU A 14 -41.10 33.59 -22.69
N THR A 15 -40.24 32.58 -22.76
CA THR A 15 -39.47 32.09 -21.62
C THR A 15 -37.99 32.22 -21.92
N THR A 16 -37.34 33.07 -21.13
CA THR A 16 -35.90 33.31 -21.02
C THR A 16 -35.15 32.01 -20.68
N ALA A 17 -34.11 31.69 -21.44
CA ALA A 17 -33.17 30.63 -21.11
C ALA A 17 -32.10 31.18 -20.16
N LEU A 18 -32.05 30.62 -18.94
CA LEU A 18 -30.99 30.86 -17.97
C LEU A 18 -29.93 29.76 -18.17
N ILE A 19 -28.80 30.10 -18.79
CA ILE A 19 -27.63 29.22 -18.86
C ILE A 19 -26.83 29.43 -17.57
N LEU A 20 -27.06 28.58 -16.57
CA LEU A 20 -26.19 28.47 -15.40
C LEU A 20 -24.98 27.61 -15.77
N GLY A 21 -23.79 28.20 -15.69
CA GLY A 21 -22.53 27.48 -15.87
C GLY A 21 -22.35 26.43 -14.77
N LEU A 22 -22.14 25.17 -15.17
CA LEU A 22 -21.55 24.17 -14.29
C LEU A 22 -20.07 24.52 -14.13
N ALA A 23 -19.74 25.17 -13.01
CA ALA A 23 -18.39 25.11 -12.48
C ALA A 23 -18.12 23.65 -12.10
N GLY A 24 -17.12 23.04 -12.73
CA GLY A 24 -16.66 21.69 -12.39
C GLY A 24 -16.17 21.68 -10.95
N LEU A 25 -16.98 21.11 -10.06
CA LEU A 25 -16.56 20.76 -8.72
C LEU A 25 -15.68 19.51 -8.85
N PHE A 26 -14.37 19.71 -8.97
CA PHE A 26 -13.42 18.65 -8.63
C PHE A 26 -13.54 18.44 -7.12
N VAL A 27 -14.38 17.49 -6.72
CA VAL A 27 -14.28 16.92 -5.38
C VAL A 27 -12.96 16.16 -5.37
N ALA A 28 -11.95 16.73 -4.73
CA ALA A 28 -10.81 15.96 -4.29
C ALA A 28 -11.36 14.94 -3.29
N VAL A 29 -11.58 13.71 -3.76
CA VAL A 29 -11.91 12.60 -2.87
C VAL A 29 -10.68 12.41 -2.00
N SER A 30 -10.76 12.82 -0.73
CA SER A 30 -9.74 12.49 0.24
C SER A 30 -9.61 10.96 0.26
N PRO A 31 -8.40 10.38 0.10
CA PRO A 31 -8.20 8.93 0.04
C PRO A 31 -8.45 8.21 1.38
N THR A 32 -8.93 8.94 2.40
CA THR A 32 -9.10 8.50 3.78
C THR A 32 -10.29 7.56 4.01
N VAL A 33 -11.16 7.33 3.02
CA VAL A 33 -12.18 6.27 3.13
C VAL A 33 -11.53 4.94 2.77
N ALA A 34 -11.51 4.01 3.73
CA ALA A 34 -11.08 2.63 3.49
C ALA A 34 -11.75 2.10 2.22
N GLN A 35 -10.97 1.89 1.17
CA GLN A 35 -11.46 1.36 -0.09
C GLN A 35 -11.63 -0.14 0.08
N SER A 36 -12.78 -0.70 -0.29
CA SER A 36 -12.90 -2.14 -0.48
C SER A 36 -12.25 -2.53 -1.82
N PRO A 37 -11.45 -3.61 -1.87
CA PRO A 37 -10.97 -4.12 -3.14
C PRO A 37 -12.12 -4.66 -3.99
N GLU A 38 -11.89 -4.73 -5.29
CA GLU A 38 -12.77 -5.46 -6.21
C GLU A 38 -12.74 -6.97 -5.94
N THR A 39 -11.56 -7.52 -5.59
CA THR A 39 -11.37 -8.89 -5.12
C THR A 39 -10.90 -8.86 -3.68
N THR A 40 -11.72 -9.36 -2.75
CA THR A 40 -11.38 -9.41 -1.33
C THR A 40 -10.40 -10.55 -1.01
N ALA A 41 -9.73 -10.46 0.13
CA ALA A 41 -8.80 -11.48 0.60
C ALA A 41 -9.47 -12.87 0.75
N SER A 42 -10.76 -12.93 1.11
CA SER A 42 -11.52 -14.18 1.20
C SER A 42 -11.90 -14.77 -0.16
N GLU A 43 -11.85 -13.98 -1.22
CA GLU A 43 -12.16 -14.43 -2.60
C GLU A 43 -10.91 -14.92 -3.34
N VAL A 44 -9.72 -14.77 -2.75
CA VAL A 44 -8.48 -15.29 -3.32
C VAL A 44 -8.44 -16.80 -3.20
N VAL A 45 -8.59 -17.48 -4.34
CA VAL A 45 -8.61 -18.95 -4.44
C VAL A 45 -7.70 -19.50 -5.53
N ASP A 46 -7.17 -18.64 -6.38
CA ASP A 46 -6.29 -18.97 -7.50
C ASP A 46 -5.37 -17.80 -7.87
N ARG A 47 -4.56 -17.99 -8.93
CA ARG A 47 -3.61 -16.98 -9.41
C ARG A 47 -4.30 -15.71 -9.91
N GLU A 48 -5.43 -15.84 -10.61
CA GLU A 48 -6.14 -14.71 -11.20
C GLU A 48 -6.70 -13.79 -10.11
N THR A 49 -7.38 -14.39 -9.13
CA THR A 49 -7.92 -13.69 -7.97
C THR A 49 -6.82 -13.12 -7.06
N LEU A 50 -5.69 -13.82 -6.88
CA LEU A 50 -4.53 -13.29 -6.15
C LEU A 50 -3.95 -12.04 -6.83
N GLN A 51 -3.76 -12.08 -8.16
CA GLN A 51 -3.27 -10.94 -8.90
C GLN A 51 -4.24 -9.75 -8.82
N ALA A 52 -5.55 -9.99 -8.99
CA ALA A 52 -6.56 -8.95 -8.89
C ALA A 52 -6.57 -8.29 -7.49
N PHE A 53 -6.47 -9.09 -6.44
CA PHE A 53 -6.35 -8.61 -5.06
C PHE A 53 -5.14 -7.69 -4.85
N VAL A 54 -3.95 -8.13 -5.29
CA VAL A 54 -2.71 -7.36 -5.10
C VAL A 54 -2.66 -6.12 -5.99
N GLU A 55 -3.14 -6.19 -7.23
CA GLU A 55 -3.23 -5.03 -8.12
C GLU A 55 -4.26 -3.99 -7.63
N GLY A 56 -5.36 -4.45 -7.03
CA GLY A 56 -6.30 -3.56 -6.33
C GLY A 56 -5.63 -2.84 -5.16
N ALA A 57 -4.84 -3.55 -4.35
CA ALA A 57 -4.07 -2.95 -3.28
C ALA A 57 -3.04 -1.95 -3.82
N ARG A 58 -2.32 -2.28 -4.90
CA ARG A 58 -1.35 -1.40 -5.54
C ARG A 58 -2.01 -0.10 -6.02
N ALA A 59 -3.16 -0.22 -6.69
CA ALA A 59 -3.90 0.93 -7.20
C ALA A 59 -4.34 1.85 -6.06
N TRP A 60 -4.83 1.30 -4.95
CA TRP A 60 -5.21 2.08 -3.77
C TRP A 60 -3.98 2.75 -3.13
N SER A 61 -2.91 2.00 -2.89
CA SER A 61 -1.67 2.52 -2.28
C SER A 61 -1.03 3.65 -3.09
N ALA A 62 -1.09 3.58 -4.41
CA ALA A 62 -0.55 4.62 -5.29
C ALA A 62 -1.33 5.94 -5.23
N THR A 63 -2.50 5.98 -4.59
CA THR A 63 -3.28 7.22 -4.40
C THR A 63 -2.81 8.07 -3.21
N PHE A 64 -2.01 7.50 -2.30
CA PHE A 64 -1.60 8.19 -1.09
C PHE A 64 -0.50 9.22 -1.38
N THR A 65 -0.78 10.47 -1.02
CA THR A 65 0.17 11.59 -1.11
C THR A 65 0.40 12.27 0.24
N ASP A 66 -0.34 11.89 1.27
CA ASP A 66 -0.16 12.39 2.65
C ASP A 66 0.47 11.29 3.52
N PRO A 67 1.62 11.54 4.19
CA PRO A 67 2.20 10.59 5.14
C PRO A 67 1.23 10.13 6.24
N ASN A 68 0.23 10.93 6.58
CA ASN A 68 -0.79 10.58 7.57
C ASN A 68 -1.73 9.46 7.11
N ASP A 69 -1.77 9.13 5.82
CA ASP A 69 -2.58 8.02 5.29
C ASP A 69 -1.99 6.65 5.67
N PHE A 70 -0.70 6.56 5.99
CA PHE A 70 -0.01 5.30 6.22
C PHE A 70 -0.57 4.51 7.42
N VAL A 71 -0.83 5.17 8.55
CA VAL A 71 -1.33 4.50 9.76
C VAL A 71 -2.76 3.97 9.59
N PRO A 72 -3.74 4.76 9.09
CA PRO A 72 -5.07 4.25 8.75
C PRO A 72 -5.05 3.12 7.72
N TYR A 73 -4.21 3.25 6.70
CA TYR A 73 -4.03 2.21 5.67
C TYR A 73 -3.53 0.90 6.26
N THR A 74 -2.40 0.93 6.96
CA THR A 74 -1.80 -0.26 7.60
C THR A 74 -2.72 -0.89 8.65
N THR A 75 -3.49 -0.08 9.38
CA THR A 75 -4.54 -0.58 10.28
C THR A 75 -5.61 -1.35 9.51
N THR A 76 -6.04 -0.82 8.36
CA THR A 76 -7.07 -1.44 7.52
C THR A 76 -6.60 -2.75 6.91
N ILE A 77 -5.40 -2.79 6.32
CA ILE A 77 -4.89 -3.99 5.65
C ILE A 77 -4.44 -5.10 6.62
N SER A 78 -4.27 -4.80 7.91
CA SER A 78 -3.89 -5.78 8.95
C SER A 78 -5.06 -6.30 9.79
N THR A 79 -6.23 -5.68 9.67
CA THR A 79 -7.46 -6.10 10.33
C THR A 79 -8.19 -7.10 9.45
N GLU A 80 -8.67 -8.19 10.04
CA GLU A 80 -9.49 -9.19 9.35
C GLU A 80 -10.68 -8.52 8.62
N GLY A 81 -10.83 -8.82 7.34
CA GLY A 81 -11.81 -8.18 6.48
C GLY A 81 -11.42 -8.22 5.00
N ALA A 82 -11.78 -7.18 4.27
CA ALA A 82 -11.64 -7.18 2.81
C ALA A 82 -10.18 -7.30 2.32
N TRP A 83 -9.21 -6.83 3.12
CA TRP A 83 -7.78 -6.83 2.77
C TRP A 83 -6.95 -7.90 3.50
N LYS A 84 -7.58 -8.66 4.41
CA LYS A 84 -6.92 -9.73 5.14
C LYS A 84 -7.93 -10.81 5.50
N HIS A 85 -7.63 -12.04 5.08
CA HIS A 85 -8.42 -13.20 5.45
C HIS A 85 -7.53 -14.41 5.64
N GLY A 86 -7.38 -14.89 6.87
CA GLY A 86 -6.48 -16.00 7.19
C GLY A 86 -5.07 -15.77 6.64
N ASN A 87 -4.64 -16.63 5.72
CA ASN A 87 -3.31 -16.57 5.09
C ASN A 87 -3.23 -15.68 3.85
N THR A 88 -4.33 -15.02 3.47
CA THR A 88 -4.33 -14.01 2.40
C THR A 88 -4.19 -12.62 3.02
N TYR A 89 -3.04 -11.99 2.81
CA TYR A 89 -2.71 -10.67 3.35
C TYR A 89 -1.65 -9.97 2.49
N LEU A 90 -1.37 -8.71 2.82
CA LEU A 90 -0.42 -7.86 2.09
C LEU A 90 0.87 -7.61 2.88
N ILE A 91 1.96 -7.42 2.14
CA ILE A 91 3.26 -7.01 2.67
C ILE A 91 3.78 -5.84 1.83
N LEU A 92 4.22 -4.79 2.52
CA LEU A 92 4.92 -3.67 1.94
C LEU A 92 6.40 -3.81 2.28
N MET A 93 7.25 -3.70 1.26
CA MET A 93 8.68 -3.96 1.37
C MET A 93 9.45 -2.94 0.55
N GLN A 94 10.63 -2.56 1.04
CA GLN A 94 11.59 -1.78 0.27
C GLN A 94 12.22 -2.62 -0.85
N PRO A 95 12.76 -2.00 -1.91
CA PRO A 95 13.43 -2.73 -2.99
C PRO A 95 14.68 -3.51 -2.57
N ASN A 96 15.23 -3.21 -1.39
CA ASN A 96 16.36 -3.94 -0.82
C ASN A 96 15.94 -5.19 -0.02
N GLY A 97 14.64 -5.48 0.11
CA GLY A 97 14.14 -6.62 0.90
C GLY A 97 13.85 -6.31 2.37
N THR A 98 13.89 -5.04 2.80
CA THR A 98 13.47 -4.62 4.14
C THR A 98 11.96 -4.50 4.23
N VAL A 99 11.34 -5.16 5.20
CA VAL A 99 9.89 -5.10 5.41
C VAL A 99 9.49 -3.78 6.05
N LEU A 100 8.62 -3.03 5.37
CA LEU A 100 8.01 -1.82 5.94
C LEU A 100 6.78 -2.18 6.77
N PHE A 101 5.95 -3.08 6.25
CA PHE A 101 4.74 -3.53 6.93
C PHE A 101 4.33 -4.93 6.49
N HIS A 102 4.02 -5.80 7.43
CA HIS A 102 3.58 -7.16 7.19
C HIS A 102 2.24 -7.41 7.89
N ALA A 103 1.16 -7.49 7.11
CA ALA A 103 -0.19 -7.58 7.67
C ALA A 103 -0.47 -8.91 8.41
N GLY A 104 0.25 -9.98 8.05
CA GLY A 104 0.12 -11.30 8.69
C GLY A 104 1.01 -11.52 9.93
N ASP A 105 2.11 -10.77 10.07
CA ASP A 105 3.14 -11.00 11.10
C ASP A 105 3.88 -9.68 11.40
N PRO A 106 3.40 -8.90 12.38
CA PRO A 106 4.02 -7.64 12.76
C PRO A 106 5.48 -7.75 13.22
N ASN A 107 5.96 -8.94 13.62
CA ASN A 107 7.35 -9.14 14.03
C ASN A 107 8.32 -9.11 12.85
N ALA A 108 7.83 -9.18 11.62
CA ALA A 108 8.62 -9.03 10.41
C ALA A 108 8.98 -7.56 10.12
N ASN A 109 8.24 -6.59 10.67
CA ASN A 109 8.44 -5.17 10.36
C ASN A 109 9.85 -4.71 10.76
N GLY A 110 10.54 -4.02 9.85
CA GLY A 110 11.91 -3.53 10.03
C GLY A 110 13.00 -4.58 9.82
N LYS A 111 12.65 -5.84 9.56
CA LYS A 111 13.63 -6.89 9.26
C LYS A 111 14.03 -6.90 7.79
N TYR A 112 15.26 -7.30 7.55
CA TYR A 112 15.84 -7.49 6.23
C TYR A 112 15.77 -8.97 5.84
N LEU A 113 15.07 -9.25 4.75
CA LEU A 113 14.70 -10.60 4.35
C LEU A 113 15.29 -11.03 3.00
N ASN A 114 16.09 -10.17 2.36
CA ASN A 114 16.62 -10.42 1.02
C ASN A 114 17.41 -11.73 0.91
N ASP A 115 18.07 -12.14 1.99
CA ASP A 115 18.95 -13.32 1.98
C ASP A 115 18.27 -14.57 2.52
N ILE A 116 16.99 -14.48 2.91
CA ILE A 116 16.22 -15.61 3.40
C ILE A 116 15.99 -16.62 2.28
N GLU A 117 16.17 -17.88 2.65
CA GLU A 117 15.95 -19.04 1.78
C GLU A 117 14.77 -19.86 2.30
N ASP A 118 13.99 -20.42 1.38
CA ASP A 118 13.09 -21.50 1.74
C ASP A 118 13.82 -22.80 2.08
N ALA A 119 13.08 -23.83 2.49
CA ALA A 119 13.61 -25.16 2.80
C ALA A 119 14.38 -25.82 1.64
N ARG A 120 14.29 -25.29 0.41
CA ARG A 120 14.96 -25.80 -0.79
C ARG A 120 16.09 -24.90 -1.26
N GLY A 121 16.43 -23.84 -0.52
CA GLY A 121 17.50 -22.91 -0.86
C GLY A 121 17.08 -21.81 -1.85
N ASN A 122 15.79 -21.66 -2.15
CA ASN A 122 15.32 -20.61 -3.05
C ASN A 122 15.35 -19.24 -2.36
N LYS A 123 15.93 -18.23 -3.01
CA LYS A 123 15.92 -16.83 -2.56
C LYS A 123 14.57 -16.17 -2.84
N VAL A 124 13.56 -16.52 -2.05
CA VAL A 124 12.15 -16.13 -2.31
C VAL A 124 11.98 -14.62 -2.43
N VAL A 125 12.58 -13.84 -1.51
CA VAL A 125 12.47 -12.38 -1.51
C VAL A 125 13.12 -11.74 -2.73
N GLN A 126 14.27 -12.26 -3.17
CA GLN A 126 14.94 -11.78 -4.38
C GLN A 126 14.07 -12.03 -5.61
N ALA A 127 13.49 -13.23 -5.72
CA ALA A 127 12.57 -13.56 -6.81
C ALA A 127 11.31 -12.66 -6.82
N LEU A 128 10.76 -12.34 -5.63
CA LEU A 128 9.63 -11.43 -5.50
C LEU A 128 9.98 -9.99 -5.93
N ILE A 129 11.15 -9.49 -5.55
CA ILE A 129 11.65 -8.17 -5.97
C ILE A 129 11.87 -8.15 -7.49
N GLU A 130 12.47 -9.19 -8.06
CA GLU A 130 12.67 -9.32 -9.51
C GLU A 130 11.32 -9.31 -10.27
N ALA A 131 10.34 -10.07 -9.79
CA ALA A 131 8.99 -10.10 -10.36
C ALA A 131 8.30 -8.73 -10.31
N ALA A 132 8.39 -8.04 -9.17
CA ALA A 132 7.83 -6.70 -9.00
C ALA A 132 8.51 -5.66 -9.91
N ASN A 133 9.84 -5.76 -10.08
CA ASN A 133 10.61 -4.89 -10.97
C ASN A 133 10.31 -5.15 -12.46
N ALA A 134 9.87 -6.37 -12.81
CA ALA A 134 9.42 -6.71 -14.15
C ALA A 134 7.98 -6.21 -14.47
N GLY A 135 7.35 -5.47 -13.54
CA GLY A 135 5.99 -4.92 -13.69
C GLY A 135 4.90 -5.80 -13.07
N GLY A 136 5.27 -6.84 -12.33
CA GLY A 136 4.34 -7.75 -11.66
C GLY A 136 4.59 -9.21 -12.04
N GLY A 137 4.51 -10.12 -11.06
CA GLY A 137 4.67 -11.54 -11.34
C GLY A 137 4.42 -12.45 -10.14
N PHE A 138 4.22 -13.74 -10.47
CA PHE A 138 4.05 -14.80 -9.49
C PHE A 138 5.38 -15.44 -9.12
N VAL A 139 5.51 -15.80 -7.85
CA VAL A 139 6.63 -16.60 -7.33
C VAL A 139 6.05 -17.78 -6.56
N GLU A 140 6.47 -18.98 -6.96
CA GLU A 140 6.20 -20.20 -6.20
C GLU A 140 7.38 -20.50 -5.28
N TYR A 141 7.06 -20.90 -4.06
CA TYR A 141 8.06 -21.17 -3.02
C TYR A 141 7.51 -22.21 -2.05
N TYR A 142 8.35 -22.70 -1.15
CA TYR A 142 7.98 -23.65 -0.11
C TYR A 142 8.11 -22.98 1.25
N TRP A 143 7.16 -23.13 2.15
CA TRP A 143 7.29 -22.58 3.49
C TRP A 143 6.44 -23.37 4.47
N ASP A 144 6.91 -23.54 5.70
CA ASP A 144 6.14 -24.16 6.77
C ASP A 144 5.13 -23.15 7.31
N ASP A 145 3.84 -23.44 7.22
CA ASP A 145 2.82 -22.75 8.01
C ASP A 145 2.71 -23.45 9.37
N PRO A 146 3.18 -22.84 10.48
CA PRO A 146 3.16 -23.43 11.81
C PRO A 146 1.72 -23.68 12.33
N ALA A 147 0.69 -23.15 11.67
CA ALA A 147 -0.70 -23.51 11.94
C ALA A 147 -1.14 -24.82 11.27
N GLN A 148 -0.33 -25.37 10.37
CA GLN A 148 -0.58 -26.57 9.57
C GLN A 148 0.61 -27.54 9.64
N GLU A 149 0.55 -28.47 10.58
CA GLU A 149 1.58 -29.51 10.73
C GLU A 149 1.72 -30.34 9.44
N GLY A 150 2.95 -30.46 8.91
CA GLY A 150 3.27 -31.31 7.77
C GLY A 150 3.12 -30.64 6.39
N ASP A 151 3.01 -29.32 6.31
CA ASP A 151 2.83 -28.59 5.04
C ASP A 151 4.15 -28.11 4.39
N GLU A 152 5.31 -28.49 4.93
CA GLU A 152 6.62 -27.94 4.57
C GLU A 152 7.01 -28.19 3.10
N ASP A 153 6.43 -29.22 2.48
CA ASP A 153 6.60 -29.57 1.06
C ASP A 153 5.48 -29.06 0.15
N THR A 154 4.53 -28.29 0.68
CA THR A 154 3.42 -27.72 -0.08
C THR A 154 3.87 -26.44 -0.77
N PRO A 155 3.78 -26.35 -2.12
CA PRO A 155 4.10 -25.12 -2.81
C PRO A 155 3.08 -24.04 -2.45
N LYS A 156 3.58 -22.89 -2.02
CA LYS A 156 2.81 -21.66 -1.84
C LYS A 156 3.07 -20.75 -3.03
N ILE A 157 2.14 -19.82 -3.25
CA ILE A 157 2.24 -18.85 -4.34
C ILE A 157 2.01 -17.45 -3.82
N ALA A 158 2.90 -16.55 -4.21
CA ALA A 158 2.78 -15.14 -3.96
C ALA A 158 2.75 -14.38 -5.30
N TYR A 159 2.11 -13.22 -5.29
CA TYR A 159 2.19 -12.26 -6.39
C TYR A 159 2.84 -10.98 -5.87
N ALA A 160 3.83 -10.48 -6.59
CA ALA A 160 4.54 -9.26 -6.26
C ALA A 160 4.39 -8.24 -7.38
N THR A 161 4.21 -6.99 -7.01
CA THR A 161 4.16 -5.83 -7.91
C THR A 161 4.85 -4.65 -7.23
N SER A 162 5.01 -3.53 -7.92
CA SER A 162 5.61 -2.33 -7.35
C SER A 162 4.82 -1.07 -7.66
N TYR A 163 4.89 -0.08 -6.79
CA TYR A 163 4.37 1.26 -7.02
C TYR A 163 5.33 2.31 -6.48
N THR A 164 5.29 3.51 -7.05
CA THR A 164 6.01 4.66 -6.52
C THR A 164 5.17 5.29 -5.41
N SER A 165 5.75 5.39 -4.21
CA SER A 165 5.13 6.08 -3.08
C SER A 165 4.92 7.54 -3.40
N GLY A 166 3.67 8.03 -3.30
CA GLY A 166 3.37 9.46 -3.51
C GLY A 166 3.90 10.37 -2.41
N THR A 167 4.29 9.83 -1.25
CA THR A 167 4.81 10.59 -0.10
C THR A 167 6.32 10.72 -0.10
N THR A 168 7.05 9.71 -0.57
CA THR A 168 8.52 9.65 -0.58
C THR A 168 9.12 9.68 -1.98
N GLY A 169 8.35 9.38 -3.02
CA GLY A 169 8.87 9.23 -4.39
C GLY A 169 9.68 7.94 -4.61
N THR A 170 9.81 7.09 -3.59
CA THR A 170 10.57 5.84 -3.65
C THR A 170 9.69 4.66 -4.07
N PRO A 171 10.24 3.66 -4.77
CA PRO A 171 9.49 2.46 -5.12
C PRO A 171 9.24 1.58 -3.89
N ILE A 172 8.03 1.04 -3.79
CA ILE A 172 7.59 0.08 -2.78
C ILE A 172 7.21 -1.21 -3.49
N ILE A 173 7.73 -2.32 -2.99
CA ILE A 173 7.35 -3.66 -3.39
C ILE A 173 6.12 -4.06 -2.58
N LEU A 174 5.04 -4.42 -3.27
CA LEU A 174 3.79 -4.88 -2.68
C LEU A 174 3.58 -6.34 -3.02
N ILE A 175 3.42 -7.17 -2.00
CA ILE A 175 3.33 -8.62 -2.12
C ILE A 175 2.03 -9.09 -1.48
N GLY A 176 1.36 -10.08 -2.09
CA GLY A 176 0.26 -10.81 -1.47
C GLY A 176 0.43 -12.32 -1.57
N GLY A 177 -0.07 -13.05 -0.56
CA GLY A 177 0.01 -14.52 -0.49
C GLY A 177 1.38 -15.07 -0.08
N TYR A 178 2.25 -14.22 0.48
CA TYR A 178 3.58 -14.62 0.94
C TYR A 178 3.59 -14.91 2.44
N TYR A 179 3.89 -16.14 2.83
CA TYR A 179 4.04 -16.61 4.21
C TYR A 179 5.51 -16.80 4.56
N GLN A 180 5.90 -16.43 5.78
CA GLN A 180 7.28 -16.55 6.25
C GLN A 180 7.40 -16.72 7.78
N GLU A 181 8.47 -17.36 8.21
CA GLU A 181 8.92 -17.39 9.61
C GLU A 181 10.20 -16.55 9.73
N VAL A 182 10.18 -15.56 10.62
CA VAL A 182 11.24 -14.54 10.70
C VAL A 182 12.25 -14.79 11.82
N ALA A 183 12.36 -16.02 12.34
CA ALA A 183 13.30 -16.35 13.42
C ALA A 183 14.77 -16.13 13.01
N GLN A 184 15.09 -16.35 11.73
CA GLN A 184 16.44 -16.20 11.16
C GLN A 184 16.65 -14.86 10.43
N ALA A 185 15.63 -14.00 10.41
CA ALA A 185 15.68 -12.73 9.71
C ALA A 185 16.58 -11.71 10.42
N GLY A 186 17.41 -11.01 9.66
CA GLY A 186 18.35 -10.01 10.17
C GLY A 186 17.74 -8.61 10.26
N PHE A 187 18.52 -7.68 10.82
CA PHE A 187 18.28 -6.25 10.63
C PHE A 187 18.98 -5.80 9.34
N PRO A 188 18.48 -4.75 8.66
CA PRO A 188 19.15 -4.21 7.49
C PRO A 188 20.60 -3.86 7.84
N PRO A 189 21.56 -4.12 6.94
CA PRO A 189 22.92 -3.67 7.14
C PRO A 189 22.92 -2.14 7.24
N LEU A 190 23.16 -1.62 8.44
CA LEU A 190 23.32 -0.19 8.66
C LEU A 190 24.67 0.24 8.13
N ASP A 191 24.69 1.16 7.15
CA ASP A 191 25.87 1.98 6.90
C ASP A 191 25.80 3.18 7.85
N PRO A 192 26.66 3.24 8.90
CA PRO A 192 26.63 4.33 9.87
C PRO A 192 26.92 5.70 9.25
N SER A 193 27.52 5.75 8.05
CA SER A 193 27.79 7.00 7.33
C SER A 193 26.54 7.61 6.67
N LEU A 194 25.47 6.82 6.51
CA LEU A 194 24.21 7.25 5.89
C LEU A 194 23.18 7.74 6.91
N VAL A 195 23.45 7.59 8.22
CA VAL A 195 22.61 8.17 9.28
C VAL A 195 23.20 9.53 9.66
N PRO A 196 22.70 10.66 9.12
CA PRO A 196 23.18 11.96 9.56
C PRO A 196 22.87 12.09 11.06
N MET A 197 23.87 12.42 11.87
CA MET A 197 23.61 12.65 13.29
C MET A 197 22.73 13.89 13.45
N PRO A 198 21.64 13.81 14.24
CA PRO A 198 20.84 14.98 14.53
C PRO A 198 21.68 16.00 15.30
N GLU A 199 21.49 17.28 14.99
CA GLU A 199 22.21 18.40 15.64
C GLU A 199 22.01 18.38 17.16
N VAL A 200 20.81 17.99 17.62
CA VAL A 200 20.49 17.74 19.02
C VAL A 200 20.48 16.23 19.25
N THR A 201 21.31 15.74 20.17
CA THR A 201 21.35 14.32 20.53
C THR A 201 20.37 14.02 21.66
N ALA A 202 20.12 12.74 21.92
CA ALA A 202 19.30 12.32 23.06
C ALA A 202 19.87 12.81 24.41
N ALA A 203 21.20 12.99 24.51
CA ALA A 203 21.85 13.50 25.71
C ALA A 203 21.62 15.01 25.93
N ASP A 204 21.29 15.75 24.87
CA ASP A 204 21.03 17.19 24.91
C ASP A 204 19.56 17.52 25.22
N VAL A 205 18.70 16.51 25.33
CA VAL A 205 17.27 16.69 25.63
C VAL A 205 17.09 16.99 27.12
N VAL A 206 16.84 18.26 27.43
CA VAL A 206 16.64 18.76 28.80
C VAL A 206 15.31 19.48 28.99
N ASP A 207 14.62 19.80 27.89
CA ASP A 207 13.35 20.52 27.88
C ASP A 207 12.51 20.18 26.64
N ARG A 208 11.34 20.83 26.52
CA ARG A 208 10.40 20.60 25.42
C ARG A 208 10.96 21.04 24.06
N GLU A 209 11.78 22.08 24.02
CA GLU A 209 12.31 22.62 22.76
C GLU A 209 13.41 21.69 22.21
N THR A 210 14.34 21.29 23.07
CA THR A 210 15.38 20.30 22.77
C THR A 210 14.79 18.93 22.44
N LEU A 211 13.71 18.50 23.11
CA LEU A 211 12.97 17.29 22.72
C LEU A 211 12.39 17.40 21.31
N LYS A 212 11.76 18.53 20.97
CA LYS A 212 11.20 18.74 19.63
C LYS A 212 12.28 18.73 18.55
N ALA A 213 13.42 19.38 18.82
CA ALA A 213 14.56 19.42 17.90
C ALA A 213 15.18 18.03 17.72
N TYR A 214 15.36 17.26 18.80
CA TYR A 214 15.83 15.88 18.74
C TYR A 214 14.90 15.00 17.89
N VAL A 215 13.58 15.08 18.12
CA VAL A 215 12.59 14.29 17.36
C VAL A 215 12.60 14.68 15.88
N GLN A 216 12.67 15.98 15.56
CA GLN A 216 12.73 16.46 14.18
C GLN A 216 14.03 16.03 13.49
N GLY A 217 15.17 16.11 14.18
CA GLY A 217 16.45 15.64 13.67
C GLY A 217 16.45 14.14 13.42
N ALA A 218 15.99 13.34 14.38
CA ALA A 218 15.87 11.89 14.25
C ALA A 218 14.93 11.47 13.10
N MET A 219 13.80 12.18 12.93
CA MET A 219 12.93 11.99 11.76
C MET A 219 13.65 12.31 10.45
N GLY A 220 14.41 13.40 10.37
CA GLY A 220 15.17 13.77 9.18
C GLY A 220 16.23 12.71 8.82
N SER A 221 16.95 12.19 9.81
CA SER A 221 17.90 11.10 9.63
C SER A 221 17.24 9.81 9.19
N PHE A 222 16.05 9.51 9.72
CA PHE A 222 15.27 8.36 9.32
C PHE A 222 14.75 8.49 7.88
N ILE A 223 14.26 9.66 7.47
CA ILE A 223 13.84 9.92 6.09
C ILE A 223 15.02 9.79 5.13
N THR A 224 16.19 10.33 5.49
CA THR A 224 17.41 10.22 4.65
C THR A 224 17.87 8.77 4.49
N LEU A 225 17.63 7.90 5.48
CA LEU A 225 17.93 6.47 5.39
C LEU A 225 16.97 5.72 4.44
N LEU A 226 15.80 6.31 4.16
CA LEU A 226 14.75 5.72 3.32
C LEU A 226 14.78 6.21 1.86
N ASP A 227 15.54 7.26 1.56
CA ASP A 227 15.77 7.85 0.22
C ASP A 227 16.96 7.19 -0.48
#